data_AF-A0A1V4AC66-F1
#
_entry.id   AF-A0A1V4AC66-F1
#
_cell.length_a   1.000
_cell.length_b   1.000
_cell.length_c   1.000
_cell.angle_alpha   90.00
_cell.angle_beta   90.00
_cell.angle_gamma   90.00
#
_symmetry.space_group_name_H-M   'P 1'
#
loop_
_entity.id
_entity.type
_entity.pdbx_description
1 polymer ?
#
loop_
_entity_poly.entity_id
_entity_poly.type
_entity_poly.pdbx_seq_one_letter_code
_entity_poly.pdbx_strand_id
1 'polypeptide(L)'
;MKIAFVGKGGSGKTTLSSLFIRHLATTTSPVMAVDADINQHLGAALGLDEEEAASLPAMGARLSLIKNYLRGSNPRITGAETMIKTTPPGEGSRLLRLREDNPVYDACARRVALDDGEVRLMATGPFTEADLGVACYHSKVGAVELCLNHLADGRDEYVVVDMTAGSDSFASGMFTRFDMTFLVAEPTRKGVSVYRQYKEYARDFGVALKVVGNKVQGQDDIDFLREETGEDFLVPFGQSDWVRAMEKGRPARFDTLEEPNRAALRTLRATVDASYGRRDWERFTRQTVHFHLKNAKSWGNERTGADLAAQVDPAFVLREGGTATLRGSREASAATAQPA
;
A
#
# COMPACT_ATOMS: atom_id res chain seq x y z
N MET A 1 8.24 -1.37 4.63
CA MET A 1 6.93 -1.52 5.28
C MET A 1 5.82 -0.99 4.38
N LYS A 2 4.88 -1.84 4.00
CA LYS A 2 3.68 -1.52 3.22
C LYS A 2 2.52 -1.22 4.17
N ILE A 3 1.98 -0.01 4.12
CA ILE A 3 0.96 0.49 5.06
C ILE A 3 -0.25 0.96 4.26
N ALA A 4 -1.46 0.62 4.73
CA ALA A 4 -2.70 1.14 4.18
C ALA A 4 -3.47 1.95 5.22
N PHE A 5 -4.08 3.06 4.79
CA PHE A 5 -5.12 3.76 5.55
C PHE A 5 -6.48 3.47 4.91
N VAL A 6 -7.36 2.82 5.66
CA VAL A 6 -8.71 2.42 5.22
C VAL A 6 -9.76 2.96 6.19
N GLY A 7 -11.02 3.00 5.78
CA GLY A 7 -12.10 3.53 6.63
C GLY A 7 -13.30 3.97 5.82
N LYS A 8 -14.30 4.52 6.50
CA LYS A 8 -15.48 5.08 5.84
C LYS A 8 -15.14 6.39 5.10
N GLY A 9 -15.90 6.74 4.06
CA GLY A 9 -15.85 8.08 3.48
C GLY A 9 -16.08 9.16 4.55
N GLY A 10 -15.21 10.18 4.57
CA GLY A 10 -15.25 11.26 5.56
C GLY A 10 -14.66 10.95 6.94
N SER A 11 -14.13 9.73 7.18
CA SER A 11 -13.54 9.39 8.49
C SER A 11 -12.19 10.06 8.77
N GLY A 12 -11.55 10.66 7.76
CA GLY A 12 -10.26 11.36 7.88
C GLY A 12 -9.03 10.52 7.49
N LYS A 13 -9.20 9.51 6.62
CA LYS A 13 -8.12 8.65 6.12
C LYS A 13 -6.96 9.45 5.51
N THR A 14 -7.26 10.31 4.52
CA THR A 14 -6.29 11.15 3.83
C THR A 14 -5.57 12.10 4.76
N THR A 15 -6.28 12.69 5.72
CA THR A 15 -5.68 13.55 6.75
C THR A 15 -4.72 12.77 7.63
N LEU A 16 -5.11 11.59 8.13
CA LEU A 16 -4.24 10.79 8.99
C LEU A 16 -3.06 10.18 8.22
N SER A 17 -3.27 9.75 6.97
CA SER A 17 -2.19 9.25 6.13
C SER A 17 -1.20 10.36 5.80
N SER A 18 -1.65 11.58 5.48
CA SER A 18 -0.76 12.73 5.24
C SER A 18 0.04 13.14 6.47
N LEU A 19 -0.59 13.17 7.66
CA LEU A 19 0.08 13.42 8.93
C LEU A 19 1.12 12.34 9.25
N PHE A 20 0.79 11.07 8.97
CA PHE A 20 1.73 9.97 9.16
C PHE A 20 2.90 10.03 8.16
N ILE A 21 2.64 10.38 6.91
CA ILE A 21 3.69 10.62 5.90
C ILE A 21 4.62 11.75 6.34
N ARG A 22 4.07 12.89 6.82
CA ARG A 22 4.86 14.00 7.38
C ARG A 22 5.70 13.54 8.57
N HIS A 23 5.12 12.74 9.47
CA HIS A 23 5.87 12.15 10.59
C HIS A 23 7.06 11.31 10.10
N LEU A 24 6.84 10.44 9.12
CA LEU A 24 7.91 9.61 8.55
C LEU A 24 8.96 10.45 7.81
N ALA A 25 8.56 11.54 7.15
CA ALA A 25 9.46 12.46 6.45
C ALA A 25 10.39 13.23 7.39
N THR A 26 10.06 13.35 8.69
CA THR A 26 10.99 13.89 9.71
C THR A 26 12.18 12.96 10.02
N THR A 27 12.22 11.79 9.39
CA THR A 27 13.25 10.77 9.56
C THR A 27 14.05 10.62 8.27
N THR A 28 15.23 9.99 8.31
CA THR A 28 16.04 9.73 7.11
C THR A 28 15.56 8.52 6.29
N SER A 29 14.35 8.04 6.53
CA SER A 29 13.78 6.85 5.91
C SER A 29 13.14 7.18 4.56
N PRO A 30 13.31 6.34 3.51
CA PRO A 30 12.58 6.50 2.26
C PRO A 30 11.08 6.34 2.48
N VAL A 31 10.29 7.30 1.98
CA VAL A 31 8.83 7.28 2.05
C VAL A 31 8.23 7.44 0.65
N MET A 32 7.37 6.49 0.28
CA MET A 32 6.50 6.56 -0.88
C MET A 32 5.05 6.73 -0.41
N ALA A 33 4.45 7.87 -0.72
CA ALA A 33 3.03 8.12 -0.58
C ALA A 33 2.31 7.71 -1.87
N VAL A 34 1.19 7.00 -1.75
CA VAL A 34 0.36 6.58 -2.88
C VAL A 34 -1.08 7.01 -2.63
N ASP A 35 -1.60 7.87 -3.51
CA ASP A 35 -3.00 8.26 -3.53
C ASP A 35 -3.82 7.27 -4.38
N ALA A 36 -4.51 6.38 -3.68
CA ALA A 36 -5.41 5.39 -4.24
C ALA A 36 -6.87 5.63 -3.78
N ASP A 37 -7.20 6.86 -3.33
CA ASP A 37 -8.57 7.30 -3.11
C ASP A 37 -9.13 7.88 -4.42
N ILE A 38 -10.44 7.74 -4.64
CA ILE A 38 -11.11 8.26 -5.83
C ILE A 38 -11.08 9.78 -5.90
N ASN A 39 -11.06 10.45 -4.74
CA ASN A 39 -11.12 11.92 -4.66
C ASN A 39 -9.73 12.58 -4.83
N GLN A 40 -8.64 11.82 -4.67
CA GLN A 40 -7.26 12.26 -4.87
C GLN A 40 -6.85 13.53 -4.12
N HIS A 41 -7.14 13.56 -2.83
CA HIS A 41 -6.81 14.70 -1.97
C HIS A 41 -5.44 14.58 -1.29
N LEU A 42 -4.70 13.48 -1.46
CA LEU A 42 -3.45 13.28 -0.72
C LEU A 42 -2.36 14.27 -1.17
N GLY A 43 -2.30 14.62 -2.46
CA GLY A 43 -1.36 15.62 -2.96
C GLY A 43 -1.52 16.99 -2.28
N ALA A 44 -2.76 17.50 -2.26
CA ALA A 44 -3.11 18.72 -1.55
C ALA A 44 -2.86 18.61 -0.04
N ALA A 45 -3.20 17.46 0.57
CA ALA A 45 -2.92 17.18 1.98
C ALA A 45 -1.42 17.03 2.30
N LEU A 46 -0.55 16.94 1.28
CA LEU A 46 0.91 17.01 1.41
C LEU A 46 1.47 18.40 1.07
N GLY A 47 0.61 19.35 0.71
CA GLY A 47 0.99 20.75 0.51
C GLY A 47 1.26 21.13 -0.94
N LEU A 48 0.91 20.28 -1.90
CA LEU A 48 0.82 20.69 -3.31
C LEU A 48 -0.35 21.65 -3.48
N ASP A 49 -0.20 22.65 -4.33
CA ASP A 49 -1.34 23.46 -4.75
C ASP A 49 -2.26 22.67 -5.71
N GLU A 50 -3.41 23.25 -6.08
CA GLU A 50 -4.40 22.58 -6.94
C GLU A 50 -3.84 22.27 -8.34
N GLU A 51 -2.99 23.14 -8.89
CA GLU A 51 -2.40 22.95 -10.22
C GLU A 51 -1.34 21.84 -10.19
N GLU A 52 -0.47 21.86 -9.18
CA GLU A 52 0.53 20.84 -8.93
C GLU A 52 -0.12 19.47 -8.71
N ALA A 53 -1.15 19.40 -7.87
CA ALA A 53 -1.89 18.17 -7.59
C ALA A 53 -2.59 17.63 -8.84
N ALA A 54 -3.23 18.50 -9.64
CA ALA A 54 -3.86 18.12 -10.89
C ALA A 54 -2.85 17.64 -11.96
N SER A 55 -1.62 18.15 -11.90
CA SER A 55 -0.53 17.76 -12.82
C SER A 55 0.15 16.42 -12.47
N LEU A 56 -0.24 15.78 -11.35
CA LEU A 56 0.36 14.52 -10.93
C LEU A 56 0.20 13.44 -12.01
N PRO A 57 1.29 12.73 -12.38
CA PRO A 57 1.19 11.67 -13.36
C PRO A 57 0.27 10.54 -12.90
N ALA A 58 -0.80 10.30 -13.66
CA ALA A 58 -1.72 9.21 -13.42
C ALA A 58 -1.05 7.85 -13.68
N MET A 59 -0.89 7.01 -12.65
CA MET A 59 -0.34 5.66 -12.80
C MET A 59 -1.13 4.82 -13.82
N GLY A 60 -2.46 4.98 -13.89
CA GLY A 60 -3.30 4.29 -14.86
C GLY A 60 -2.93 4.59 -16.31
N ALA A 61 -2.56 5.85 -16.62
CA ALA A 61 -2.11 6.26 -17.95
C ALA A 61 -0.71 5.73 -18.32
N ARG A 62 0.04 5.24 -17.32
CA ARG A 62 1.39 4.67 -17.48
C ARG A 62 1.40 3.14 -17.35
N LEU A 63 0.24 2.48 -17.34
CA LEU A 63 0.13 1.04 -17.05
C LEU A 63 0.97 0.18 -18.01
N SER A 64 1.03 0.51 -19.30
CA SER A 64 1.86 -0.22 -20.28
C SER A 64 3.36 -0.12 -19.95
N LEU A 65 3.83 1.07 -19.52
CA LEU A 65 5.21 1.27 -19.08
C LEU A 65 5.49 0.46 -17.82
N ILE A 66 4.60 0.54 -16.82
CA ILE A 66 4.72 -0.18 -15.55
C ILE A 66 4.82 -1.69 -15.81
N LYS A 67 3.89 -2.25 -16.59
CA LYS A 67 3.86 -3.68 -16.91
C LYS A 67 5.13 -4.13 -17.64
N ASN A 68 5.55 -3.42 -18.68
CA ASN A 68 6.76 -3.77 -19.41
C ASN A 68 8.02 -3.73 -18.53
N TYR A 69 8.12 -2.74 -17.65
CA TYR A 69 9.23 -2.66 -16.69
C TYR A 69 9.20 -3.86 -15.73
N LEU A 70 8.08 -4.09 -15.04
CA LEU A 70 7.93 -5.14 -14.02
C LEU A 70 8.10 -6.55 -14.58
N ARG A 71 7.59 -6.79 -15.79
CA ARG A 71 7.77 -8.06 -16.50
C ARG A 71 9.24 -8.44 -16.65
N GLY A 72 10.10 -7.46 -16.93
CA GLY A 72 11.51 -7.69 -17.21
C GLY A 72 11.70 -8.74 -18.31
N SER A 73 12.57 -9.71 -18.03
CA SER A 73 12.86 -10.87 -18.88
C SER A 73 12.13 -12.13 -18.43
N ASN A 74 11.05 -12.02 -17.64
CA ASN A 74 10.31 -13.18 -17.14
C ASN A 74 9.74 -14.02 -18.31
N PRO A 75 10.19 -15.27 -18.48
CA PRO A 75 9.80 -16.10 -19.63
C PRO A 75 8.34 -16.57 -19.56
N ARG A 76 7.71 -16.52 -18.38
CA ARG A 76 6.32 -16.94 -18.17
C ARG A 76 5.30 -15.85 -18.52
N ILE A 77 5.77 -14.62 -18.68
CA ILE A 77 4.93 -13.48 -19.07
C ILE A 77 5.35 -13.07 -20.48
N THR A 78 4.62 -13.55 -21.48
CA THR A 78 4.96 -13.32 -22.90
C THR A 78 4.76 -11.87 -23.33
N GLY A 79 3.85 -11.14 -22.68
CA GLY A 79 3.50 -9.77 -23.05
C GLY A 79 2.76 -9.01 -21.95
N ALA A 80 2.91 -7.68 -21.94
CA ALA A 80 2.29 -6.80 -20.95
C ALA A 80 0.75 -6.81 -21.02
N GLU A 81 0.20 -7.06 -22.20
CA GLU A 81 -1.24 -7.23 -22.46
C GLU A 81 -1.84 -8.41 -21.70
N THR A 82 -1.04 -9.45 -21.42
CA THR A 82 -1.46 -10.61 -20.61
C THR A 82 -1.30 -10.38 -19.10
N MET A 83 -0.68 -9.28 -18.67
CA MET A 83 -0.58 -8.97 -17.24
C MET A 83 -1.88 -8.36 -16.73
N ILE A 84 -2.33 -8.83 -15.57
CA ILE A 84 -3.42 -8.24 -14.80
C ILE A 84 -2.88 -7.70 -13.47
N LYS A 85 -3.68 -6.91 -12.74
CA LYS A 85 -3.26 -6.28 -11.48
C LYS A 85 -2.74 -7.25 -10.40
N THR A 86 -3.13 -8.52 -10.49
CA THR A 86 -2.69 -9.59 -9.60
C THR A 86 -1.53 -10.42 -10.14
N THR A 87 -1.03 -10.17 -11.36
CA THR A 87 0.08 -10.95 -11.94
C THR A 87 1.29 -10.92 -10.99
N PRO A 88 1.76 -12.08 -10.50
CA PRO A 88 2.88 -12.15 -9.56
C PRO A 88 4.22 -11.97 -10.29
N PRO A 89 5.27 -11.52 -9.58
CA PRO A 89 6.64 -11.65 -10.07
C PRO A 89 7.07 -13.13 -10.13
N GLY A 90 8.03 -13.40 -11.00
CA GLY A 90 8.72 -14.69 -11.12
C GLY A 90 10.20 -14.47 -11.49
N GLU A 91 10.92 -15.55 -11.77
CA GLU A 91 12.28 -15.44 -12.33
C GLU A 91 12.30 -14.52 -13.57
N GLY A 92 13.25 -13.57 -13.61
CA GLY A 92 13.37 -12.58 -14.68
C GLY A 92 12.48 -11.34 -14.53
N SER A 93 11.50 -11.33 -13.61
CA SER A 93 10.74 -10.10 -13.30
C SER A 93 11.63 -9.06 -12.63
N ARG A 94 11.36 -7.78 -12.90
CA ARG A 94 11.98 -6.68 -12.15
C ARG A 94 11.16 -6.40 -10.89
N LEU A 95 11.86 -6.19 -9.79
CA LEU A 95 11.26 -5.75 -8.53
C LEU A 95 11.49 -4.26 -8.35
N LEU A 96 10.53 -3.59 -7.72
CA LEU A 96 10.65 -2.20 -7.30
C LEU A 96 11.34 -2.16 -5.94
N ARG A 97 12.25 -1.20 -5.75
CA ARG A 97 12.87 -0.89 -4.46
C ARG A 97 12.83 0.61 -4.23
N LEU A 98 12.54 1.02 -2.99
CA LEU A 98 12.23 2.42 -2.68
C LEU A 98 13.44 3.36 -2.84
N ARG A 99 14.65 2.85 -2.62
CA ARG A 99 15.90 3.61 -2.72
C ARG A 99 16.45 3.72 -4.15
N GLU A 100 15.91 2.95 -5.09
CA GLU A 100 16.37 2.95 -6.46
C GLU A 100 15.61 4.00 -7.27
N ASP A 101 16.30 4.63 -8.21
CA ASP A 101 15.66 5.32 -9.32
C ASP A 101 15.36 4.31 -10.42
N ASN A 102 14.22 4.46 -11.08
CA ASN A 102 13.82 3.57 -12.15
C ASN A 102 12.74 4.22 -13.05
N PRO A 103 12.54 3.73 -14.27
CA PRO A 103 11.59 4.30 -15.21
C PRO A 103 10.15 4.40 -14.72
N VAL A 104 9.71 3.54 -13.79
CA VAL A 104 8.36 3.62 -13.21
C VAL A 104 8.27 4.85 -12.31
N TYR A 105 9.25 5.07 -11.44
CA TYR A 105 9.27 6.24 -10.58
C TYR A 105 9.48 7.52 -11.38
N ASP A 106 10.36 7.51 -12.37
CA ASP A 106 10.58 8.69 -13.25
C ASP A 106 9.30 9.11 -13.98
N ALA A 107 8.47 8.14 -14.39
CA ALA A 107 7.25 8.40 -15.14
C ALA A 107 6.01 8.69 -14.27
N CYS A 108 6.01 8.24 -13.02
CA CYS A 108 4.80 8.19 -12.19
C CYS A 108 4.92 8.86 -10.82
N ALA A 109 6.13 9.16 -10.34
CA ALA A 109 6.34 9.74 -9.02
C ALA A 109 6.74 11.22 -9.11
N ARG A 110 6.23 12.03 -8.17
CA ARG A 110 6.65 13.40 -7.92
C ARG A 110 7.36 13.47 -6.57
N ARG A 111 8.48 14.16 -6.49
CA ARG A 111 9.10 14.50 -5.20
C ARG A 111 8.35 15.66 -4.57
N VAL A 112 7.98 15.53 -3.30
CA VAL A 112 7.24 16.54 -2.54
C VAL A 112 8.06 16.87 -1.29
N ALA A 113 8.43 18.13 -1.14
CA ALA A 113 9.12 18.62 0.05
C ALA A 113 8.11 18.78 1.20
N LEU A 114 8.45 18.25 2.37
CA LEU A 114 7.65 18.31 3.59
C LEU A 114 8.52 18.86 4.72
N ASP A 115 8.43 20.16 4.96
CA ASP A 115 9.32 20.89 5.86
C ASP A 115 10.80 20.61 5.52
N ASP A 116 11.52 19.91 6.40
CA ASP A 116 12.94 19.59 6.24
C ASP A 116 13.19 18.21 5.58
N GLY A 117 12.12 17.50 5.18
CA GLY A 117 12.16 16.20 4.54
C GLY A 117 11.62 16.19 3.11
N GLU A 118 11.73 15.06 2.43
CA GLU A 118 11.20 14.83 1.08
C GLU A 118 10.57 13.45 1.00
N VAL A 119 9.46 13.33 0.26
CA VAL A 119 8.80 12.06 -0.04
C VAL A 119 8.54 11.92 -1.54
N ARG A 120 8.36 10.69 -2.02
CA ARG A 120 7.83 10.42 -3.36
C ARG A 120 6.32 10.25 -3.27
N LEU A 121 5.57 10.97 -4.08
CA LEU A 121 4.12 10.86 -4.22
C LEU A 121 3.77 10.25 -5.59
N MET A 122 2.93 9.23 -5.58
CA MET A 122 2.30 8.66 -6.78
C MET A 122 0.79 8.74 -6.63
N ALA A 123 0.05 8.89 -7.73
CA ALA A 123 -1.41 8.92 -7.71
C ALA A 123 -1.99 8.01 -8.79
N THR A 124 -3.13 7.38 -8.49
CA THR A 124 -3.85 6.55 -9.47
C THR A 124 -4.37 7.38 -10.67
N GLY A 125 -4.53 8.69 -10.49
CA GLY A 125 -5.05 9.65 -11.48
C GLY A 125 -6.57 9.78 -11.45
N PRO A 126 -7.14 10.99 -11.61
CA PRO A 126 -8.55 11.27 -11.35
C PRO A 126 -9.44 10.46 -12.27
N PHE A 127 -10.68 10.22 -11.86
CA PHE A 127 -11.69 9.64 -12.75
C PHE A 127 -12.11 10.70 -13.79
N THR A 128 -11.88 10.43 -15.07
CA THR A 128 -12.16 11.37 -16.16
C THR A 128 -13.52 11.10 -16.79
N GLU A 129 -14.07 12.05 -17.56
CA GLU A 129 -15.33 11.82 -18.29
C GLU A 129 -15.26 10.63 -19.25
N ALA A 130 -14.08 10.34 -19.81
CA ALA A 130 -13.87 9.17 -20.65
C ALA A 130 -13.96 7.83 -19.88
N ASP A 131 -13.85 7.86 -18.55
CA ASP A 131 -14.01 6.70 -17.69
C ASP A 131 -15.47 6.48 -17.26
N LEU A 132 -16.32 7.52 -17.32
CA LEU A 132 -17.73 7.47 -16.93
C LEU A 132 -18.51 6.50 -17.81
N GLY A 133 -19.00 5.41 -17.21
CA GLY A 133 -19.79 4.37 -17.90
C GLY A 133 -18.96 3.37 -18.72
N VAL A 134 -17.63 3.49 -18.76
CA VAL A 134 -16.75 2.65 -19.60
C VAL A 134 -15.74 1.86 -18.76
N ALA A 135 -15.16 2.46 -17.73
CA ALA A 135 -14.13 1.83 -16.90
C ALA A 135 -14.54 1.82 -15.43
N CYS A 136 -14.52 0.66 -14.77
CA CYS A 136 -14.67 0.63 -13.31
C CYS A 136 -13.40 1.21 -12.65
N TYR A 137 -13.54 1.98 -11.56
CA TYR A 137 -12.40 2.56 -10.80
C TYR A 137 -11.37 1.50 -10.37
N HIS A 138 -11.78 0.23 -10.23
CA HIS A 138 -10.91 -0.92 -9.98
C HIS A 138 -9.77 -1.10 -11.00
N SER A 139 -9.91 -0.54 -12.20
CA SER A 139 -8.86 -0.52 -13.22
C SER A 139 -7.70 0.42 -12.87
N LYS A 140 -7.97 1.54 -12.18
CA LYS A 140 -6.96 2.55 -11.81
C LYS A 140 -6.12 2.13 -10.61
N VAL A 141 -6.76 1.54 -9.60
CA VAL A 141 -6.06 0.97 -8.43
C VAL A 141 -5.22 -0.27 -8.82
N GLY A 142 -5.47 -0.86 -9.98
CA GLY A 142 -4.72 -2.01 -10.48
C GLY A 142 -3.22 -1.75 -10.68
N ALA A 143 -2.83 -0.51 -11.02
CA ALA A 143 -1.41 -0.14 -11.13
C ALA A 143 -0.73 -0.18 -9.75
N VAL A 144 -1.41 0.31 -8.70
CA VAL A 144 -0.92 0.28 -7.32
C VAL A 144 -0.76 -1.17 -6.85
N GLU A 145 -1.77 -2.02 -7.10
CA GLU A 145 -1.69 -3.44 -6.73
C GLU A 145 -0.50 -4.14 -7.40
N LEU A 146 -0.33 -3.89 -8.70
CA LEU A 146 0.74 -4.51 -9.47
C LEU A 146 2.12 -4.07 -8.95
N CYS A 147 2.28 -2.77 -8.64
CA CYS A 147 3.49 -2.27 -8.00
C CYS A 147 3.71 -2.89 -6.61
N LEU A 148 2.68 -3.00 -5.76
CA LEU A 148 2.79 -3.61 -4.43
C LEU A 148 3.18 -5.10 -4.50
N ASN A 149 2.69 -5.83 -5.51
CA ASN A 149 3.05 -7.22 -5.78
C ASN A 149 4.51 -7.40 -6.20
N HIS A 150 5.13 -6.37 -6.80
CA HIS A 150 6.53 -6.38 -7.25
C HIS A 150 7.46 -5.56 -6.34
N LEU A 151 6.96 -5.03 -5.23
CA LEU A 151 7.74 -4.21 -4.32
C LEU A 151 8.49 -5.09 -3.31
N ALA A 152 9.81 -4.97 -3.32
CA ALA A 152 10.75 -5.60 -2.39
C ALA A 152 11.35 -4.55 -1.45
N ASP A 153 10.51 -4.01 -0.57
CA ASP A 153 10.86 -3.02 0.44
C ASP A 153 11.54 -3.65 1.66
N GLY A 154 12.49 -2.91 2.23
CA GLY A 154 13.25 -3.35 3.39
C GLY A 154 12.80 -2.76 4.72
N ARG A 155 13.63 -3.01 5.74
CA ARG A 155 13.54 -2.34 7.04
C ARG A 155 13.71 -0.83 6.88
N ASP A 156 12.93 -0.05 7.63
CA ASP A 156 13.02 1.42 7.66
C ASP A 156 12.79 2.08 6.28
N GLU A 157 12.07 1.42 5.39
CA GLU A 157 11.53 2.00 4.15
C GLU A 157 10.01 1.92 4.23
N TYR A 158 9.27 2.94 3.80
CA TYR A 158 7.82 3.01 4.02
C TYR A 158 7.07 3.29 2.73
N VAL A 159 6.00 2.53 2.49
CA VAL A 159 4.97 2.84 1.49
C VAL A 159 3.67 3.06 2.22
N VAL A 160 3.12 4.27 2.12
CA VAL A 160 1.84 4.64 2.73
C VAL A 160 0.83 4.81 1.60
N VAL A 161 -0.20 3.97 1.60
CA VAL A 161 -1.27 4.01 0.61
C VAL A 161 -2.54 4.54 1.25
N ASP A 162 -3.01 5.70 0.78
CA ASP A 162 -4.33 6.22 1.11
C ASP A 162 -5.36 5.52 0.20
N MET A 163 -6.19 4.67 0.79
CA MET A 163 -7.12 3.83 0.02
C MET A 163 -8.49 4.48 -0.09
N THR A 164 -9.24 4.25 -1.17
CA THR A 164 -10.68 4.53 -1.21
C THR A 164 -11.43 3.85 -0.05
N ALA A 165 -12.53 4.47 0.38
CA ALA A 165 -13.40 3.89 1.40
C ALA A 165 -14.01 2.54 0.96
N GLY A 166 -14.07 1.57 1.88
CA GLY A 166 -14.85 0.35 1.70
C GLY A 166 -14.13 -0.85 1.07
N SER A 167 -14.90 -1.74 0.45
CA SER A 167 -14.52 -3.12 0.11
C SER A 167 -13.67 -3.28 -1.15
N ASP A 168 -13.28 -2.19 -1.83
CA ASP A 168 -12.58 -2.26 -3.12
C ASP A 168 -11.25 -3.01 -3.06
N SER A 169 -10.54 -2.90 -1.93
CA SER A 169 -9.30 -3.66 -1.69
C SER A 169 -9.50 -5.18 -1.64
N PHE A 170 -10.72 -5.66 -1.41
CA PHE A 170 -11.06 -7.10 -1.38
C PHE A 170 -11.37 -7.67 -2.77
N ALA A 171 -11.63 -6.83 -3.78
CA ALA A 171 -11.99 -7.29 -5.12
C ALA A 171 -10.85 -8.07 -5.81
N SER A 172 -9.59 -7.80 -5.47
CA SER A 172 -8.43 -8.42 -6.12
C SER A 172 -7.38 -9.02 -5.19
N GLY A 173 -7.54 -8.89 -3.87
CA GLY A 173 -6.59 -9.40 -2.89
C GLY A 173 -5.63 -8.33 -2.34
N MET A 174 -5.74 -7.09 -2.82
CA MET A 174 -4.93 -5.94 -2.37
C MET A 174 -4.86 -5.79 -0.84
N PHE A 175 -5.95 -6.07 -0.12
CA PHE A 175 -5.98 -6.02 1.35
C PHE A 175 -4.93 -6.91 2.03
N THR A 176 -4.40 -7.92 1.33
CA THR A 176 -3.33 -8.82 1.81
C THR A 176 -1.92 -8.32 1.46
N ARG A 177 -1.78 -7.11 0.93
CA ARG A 177 -0.49 -6.54 0.46
C ARG A 177 0.18 -5.62 1.45
N PHE A 178 -0.38 -5.48 2.65
CA PHE A 178 0.09 -4.54 3.66
C PHE A 178 0.62 -5.28 4.88
N ASP A 179 1.74 -4.80 5.42
CA ASP A 179 2.28 -5.24 6.71
C ASP A 179 1.48 -4.65 7.89
N MET A 180 0.79 -3.53 7.64
CA MET A 180 -0.11 -2.89 8.59
C MET A 180 -1.25 -2.18 7.86
N THR A 181 -2.48 -2.46 8.26
CA THR A 181 -3.65 -1.72 7.85
C THR A 181 -4.15 -0.90 9.03
N PHE A 182 -4.11 0.41 8.90
CA PHE A 182 -4.73 1.34 9.84
C PHE A 182 -6.15 1.65 9.38
N LEU A 183 -7.11 1.24 10.19
CA LEU A 183 -8.52 1.53 9.96
C LEU A 183 -8.94 2.76 10.75
N VAL A 184 -9.27 3.83 10.04
CA VAL A 184 -9.70 5.10 10.60
C VAL A 184 -11.19 5.07 10.86
N ALA A 185 -11.57 5.12 12.14
CA ALA A 185 -12.95 5.07 12.59
C ALA A 185 -13.29 6.29 13.46
N GLU A 186 -14.43 6.92 13.19
CA GLU A 186 -15.05 7.89 14.09
C GLU A 186 -15.77 7.16 15.24
N PRO A 187 -15.89 7.74 16.44
CA PRO A 187 -16.56 7.15 17.61
C PRO A 187 -18.08 7.14 17.44
N THR A 188 -18.56 6.46 16.40
CA THR A 188 -19.98 6.29 16.10
C THR A 188 -20.22 4.89 15.54
N ARG A 189 -21.44 4.35 15.71
CA ARG A 189 -21.83 3.04 15.16
C ARG A 189 -21.58 2.92 13.65
N LYS A 190 -21.79 4.01 12.90
CA LYS A 190 -21.51 4.05 11.45
C LYS A 190 -20.02 4.16 11.15
N GLY A 191 -19.21 4.76 12.03
CA GLY A 191 -17.76 4.85 11.88
C GLY A 191 -17.10 3.48 12.02
N VAL A 192 -17.53 2.70 13.00
CA VAL A 192 -16.98 1.35 13.29
C VAL A 192 -17.57 0.23 12.43
N SER A 193 -18.63 0.49 11.64
CA SER A 193 -19.23 -0.56 10.79
C SER A 193 -18.27 -1.05 9.71
N VAL A 194 -17.44 -0.16 9.14
CA VAL A 194 -16.41 -0.54 8.16
C VAL A 194 -15.34 -1.42 8.81
N TYR A 195 -15.01 -1.18 10.08
CA TYR A 195 -14.11 -2.05 10.84
C TYR A 195 -14.62 -3.47 10.95
N ARG A 196 -15.89 -3.64 11.34
CA ARG A 196 -16.51 -4.97 11.47
C ARG A 196 -16.46 -5.75 10.15
N GLN A 197 -16.86 -5.09 9.06
CA GLN A 197 -16.82 -5.68 7.72
C GLN A 197 -15.38 -6.04 7.29
N TYR A 198 -14.43 -5.15 7.51
CA TYR A 198 -13.03 -5.39 7.14
C TYR A 198 -12.43 -6.57 7.92
N LYS A 199 -12.69 -6.63 9.23
CA LYS A 199 -12.22 -7.73 10.10
C LYS A 199 -12.83 -9.07 9.70
N GLU A 200 -14.10 -9.09 9.31
CA GLU A 200 -14.77 -10.28 8.79
C GLU A 200 -14.10 -10.78 7.50
N TYR A 201 -13.93 -9.91 6.51
CA TYR A 201 -13.34 -10.30 5.22
C TYR A 201 -11.86 -10.65 5.30
N ALA A 202 -11.13 -10.08 6.26
CA ALA A 202 -9.70 -10.32 6.44
C ALA A 202 -9.36 -11.50 7.36
N ARG A 203 -10.36 -12.12 8.01
CA ARG A 203 -10.20 -13.12 9.08
C ARG A 203 -9.24 -14.26 8.72
N ASP A 204 -9.35 -14.80 7.51
CA ASP A 204 -8.62 -15.99 7.09
C ASP A 204 -7.30 -15.68 6.37
N PHE A 205 -6.94 -14.40 6.29
CA PHE A 205 -5.77 -13.93 5.53
C PHE A 205 -4.63 -13.43 6.40
N GLY A 206 -4.81 -13.41 7.73
CA GLY A 206 -3.74 -13.02 8.67
C GLY A 206 -3.26 -11.57 8.47
N VAL A 207 -4.17 -10.68 8.06
CA VAL A 207 -3.91 -9.26 7.89
C VAL A 207 -3.71 -8.61 9.26
N ALA A 208 -2.64 -7.82 9.39
CA ALA A 208 -2.41 -7.03 10.59
C ALA A 208 -3.24 -5.74 10.51
N LEU A 209 -4.28 -5.66 11.34
CA LEU A 209 -5.23 -4.55 11.36
C LEU A 209 -5.16 -3.85 12.72
N LYS A 210 -5.15 -2.51 12.71
CA LYS A 210 -5.29 -1.68 13.91
C LYS A 210 -6.21 -0.49 13.65
N VAL A 211 -6.98 -0.10 14.65
CA VAL A 211 -7.97 0.99 14.57
C VAL A 211 -7.38 2.26 15.14
N VAL A 212 -7.44 3.33 14.34
CA VAL A 212 -7.14 4.70 14.75
C VAL A 212 -8.46 5.42 14.95
N GLY A 213 -8.77 5.76 16.20
CA GLY A 213 -9.99 6.48 16.55
C GLY A 213 -9.85 7.95 16.19
N ASN A 214 -10.54 8.45 15.17
CA ASN A 214 -10.41 9.84 14.74
C ASN A 214 -11.57 10.71 15.23
N LYS A 215 -11.32 12.02 15.35
CA LYS A 215 -12.26 13.03 15.82
C LYS A 215 -12.78 12.77 17.24
N VAL A 216 -11.94 12.16 18.07
CA VAL A 216 -12.22 11.86 19.48
C VAL A 216 -12.31 13.18 20.26
N GLN A 217 -13.37 13.34 21.05
CA GLN A 217 -13.64 14.53 21.86
C GLN A 217 -13.37 14.32 23.35
N GLY A 218 -13.38 13.06 23.82
CA GLY A 218 -13.17 12.77 25.23
C GLY A 218 -13.10 11.28 25.54
N GLN A 219 -13.14 10.97 26.84
CA GLN A 219 -12.98 9.60 27.33
C GLN A 219 -14.11 8.66 26.88
N ASP A 220 -15.35 9.16 26.81
CA ASP A 220 -16.52 8.40 26.37
C ASP A 220 -16.33 7.83 24.94
N ASP A 221 -15.80 8.64 24.01
CA ASP A 221 -15.47 8.22 22.65
C ASP A 221 -14.40 7.12 22.62
N ILE A 222 -13.39 7.22 23.50
CA ILE A 222 -12.32 6.22 23.61
C ILE A 222 -12.88 4.91 24.13
N ASP A 223 -13.74 4.97 25.15
CA ASP A 223 -14.36 3.81 25.75
C ASP A 223 -15.30 3.12 24.74
N PHE A 224 -16.10 3.88 24.00
CA PHE A 224 -16.90 3.38 22.88
C PHE A 224 -16.05 2.66 21.83
N LEU A 225 -14.94 3.25 21.39
CA LEU A 225 -14.07 2.64 20.38
C LEU A 225 -13.40 1.36 20.89
N ARG A 226 -13.00 1.33 22.17
CA ARG A 226 -12.46 0.13 22.81
C ARG A 226 -13.51 -0.97 22.92
N GLU A 227 -14.74 -0.64 23.29
CA GLU A 227 -15.86 -1.59 23.35
C GLU A 227 -16.13 -2.19 21.95
N GLU A 228 -16.19 -1.35 20.91
CA GLU A 228 -16.57 -1.78 19.58
C GLU A 228 -15.47 -2.50 18.80
N THR A 229 -14.20 -2.26 19.13
CA THR A 229 -13.04 -2.75 18.36
C THR A 229 -12.03 -3.59 19.16
N GLY A 230 -12.19 -3.66 20.48
CA GLY A 230 -11.38 -4.51 21.37
C GLY A 230 -9.88 -4.23 21.25
N GLU A 231 -9.09 -5.30 21.15
CA GLU A 231 -7.63 -5.25 21.06
C GLU A 231 -7.09 -4.61 19.78
N ASP A 232 -7.96 -4.36 18.79
CA ASP A 232 -7.56 -3.67 17.57
C ASP A 232 -7.50 -2.16 17.77
N PHE A 233 -8.18 -1.60 18.78
CA PHE A 233 -8.05 -0.18 19.11
C PHE A 233 -6.60 0.13 19.47
N LEU A 234 -5.98 1.01 18.70
CA LEU A 234 -4.58 1.37 18.89
C LEU A 234 -4.41 2.70 19.60
N VAL A 235 -4.99 3.76 19.05
CA VAL A 235 -4.77 5.12 19.55
C VAL A 235 -5.91 6.06 19.15
N PRO A 236 -6.32 6.98 20.04
CA PRO A 236 -7.20 8.08 19.67
C PRO A 236 -6.43 9.21 18.99
N PHE A 237 -7.12 9.92 18.11
CA PHE A 237 -6.69 11.14 17.45
C PHE A 237 -7.79 12.18 17.62
N GLY A 238 -7.44 13.29 18.25
CA GLY A 238 -8.40 14.31 18.68
C GLY A 238 -8.67 15.36 17.61
N GLN A 239 -9.39 16.41 18.01
CA GLN A 239 -9.44 17.64 17.23
C GLN A 239 -8.04 18.27 17.16
N SER A 240 -7.74 18.90 16.02
CA SER A 240 -6.45 19.54 15.78
C SER A 240 -6.65 20.88 15.10
N ASP A 241 -6.16 21.94 15.74
CA ASP A 241 -6.13 23.28 15.15
C ASP A 241 -5.12 23.33 14.00
N TRP A 242 -4.04 22.55 14.09
CA TRP A 242 -3.07 22.38 13.01
C TRP A 242 -3.75 21.84 11.74
N VAL A 243 -4.50 20.72 11.87
CA VAL A 243 -5.26 20.14 10.74
C VAL A 243 -6.25 21.16 10.21
N ARG A 244 -6.99 21.82 11.09
CA ARG A 244 -7.99 22.82 10.69
C ARG A 244 -7.37 24.02 9.97
N ALA A 245 -6.17 24.45 10.35
CA ALA A 245 -5.44 25.50 9.66
C ALA A 245 -5.00 25.05 8.27
N MET A 246 -4.47 23.84 8.17
CA MET A 246 -4.06 23.23 6.90
C MET A 246 -5.24 23.11 5.91
N GLU A 247 -6.37 22.58 6.34
CA GLU A 247 -7.60 22.45 5.53
C GLU A 247 -8.20 23.82 5.12
N LYS A 248 -7.78 24.91 5.77
CA LYS A 248 -8.13 26.30 5.41
C LYS A 248 -7.09 26.97 4.53
N GLY A 249 -6.11 26.22 4.01
CA GLY A 249 -5.01 26.76 3.21
C GLY A 249 -4.02 27.61 4.01
N ARG A 250 -3.90 27.38 5.32
CA ARG A 250 -2.97 28.07 6.22
C ARG A 250 -1.96 27.07 6.77
N PRO A 251 -1.02 26.58 5.94
CA PRO A 251 -0.07 25.57 6.36
C PRO A 251 0.81 26.08 7.51
N ALA A 252 1.08 25.22 8.47
CA ALA A 252 2.03 25.45 9.55
C ALA A 252 3.11 24.37 9.49
N ARG A 253 4.30 24.66 10.02
CA ARG A 253 5.37 23.66 10.15
C ARG A 253 4.87 22.45 10.94
N PHE A 254 5.20 21.24 10.51
CA PHE A 254 4.72 20.01 11.15
C PHE A 254 5.19 19.85 12.60
N ASP A 255 6.32 20.46 12.96
CA ASP A 255 6.85 20.48 14.34
C ASP A 255 5.92 21.19 15.34
N THR A 256 4.97 22.01 14.86
CA THR A 256 3.95 22.68 15.68
C THR A 256 2.68 21.86 15.91
N LEU A 257 2.55 20.66 15.31
CA LEU A 257 1.43 19.75 15.55
C LEU A 257 1.30 19.44 17.06
N GLU A 258 0.06 19.36 17.56
CA GLU A 258 -0.17 19.20 18.99
C GLU A 258 0.45 17.89 19.53
N GLU A 259 1.05 17.94 20.72
CA GLU A 259 1.81 16.79 21.25
C GLU A 259 0.99 15.50 21.39
N PRO A 260 -0.30 15.51 21.79
CA PRO A 260 -1.13 14.29 21.78
C PRO A 260 -1.22 13.64 20.38
N ASN A 261 -1.32 14.46 19.34
CA ASN A 261 -1.40 14.00 17.95
C ASN A 261 -0.03 13.50 17.47
N ARG A 262 1.08 14.17 17.82
CA ARG A 262 2.43 13.68 17.55
C ARG A 262 2.71 12.35 18.26
N ALA A 263 2.24 12.19 19.50
CA ALA A 263 2.34 10.95 20.24
C ALA A 263 1.58 9.81 19.55
N ALA A 264 0.38 10.09 19.03
CA ALA A 264 -0.37 9.11 18.25
C ALA A 264 0.40 8.64 17.01
N LEU A 265 1.01 9.57 16.26
CA LEU A 265 1.82 9.24 15.07
C LEU A 265 3.06 8.40 15.42
N ARG A 266 3.72 8.68 16.56
CA ARG A 266 4.81 7.82 17.08
C ARG A 266 4.31 6.42 17.39
N THR A 267 3.13 6.27 17.98
CA THR A 267 2.50 4.96 18.25
C THR A 267 2.20 4.21 16.94
N LEU A 268 1.69 4.89 15.91
CA LEU A 268 1.48 4.28 14.59
C LEU A 268 2.80 3.75 14.03
N ARG A 269 3.85 4.58 14.04
CA ARG A 269 5.18 4.18 13.53
C ARG A 269 5.74 3.00 14.30
N ALA A 270 5.75 3.05 15.63
CA ALA A 270 6.25 1.95 16.46
C ALA A 270 5.48 0.64 16.20
N THR A 271 4.17 0.73 15.94
CA THR A 271 3.34 -0.43 15.61
C THR A 271 3.69 -1.03 14.26
N VAL A 272 3.98 -0.19 13.26
CA VAL A 272 4.49 -0.63 11.95
C VAL A 272 5.87 -1.26 12.12
N ASP A 273 6.81 -0.59 12.78
CA ASP A 273 8.18 -1.08 12.92
C ASP A 273 8.22 -2.42 13.67
N ALA A 274 7.36 -2.60 14.67
CA ALA A 274 7.18 -3.86 15.37
C ALA A 274 6.54 -4.97 14.51
N SER A 275 5.86 -4.65 13.41
CA SER A 275 5.28 -5.65 12.50
C SER A 275 6.32 -6.25 11.54
N TYR A 276 7.44 -5.57 11.31
CA TYR A 276 8.52 -6.06 10.43
C TYR A 276 9.01 -7.46 10.84
N GLY A 277 9.22 -7.71 12.13
CA GLY A 277 9.66 -9.02 12.64
C GLY A 277 8.64 -10.16 12.45
N ARG A 278 7.38 -9.84 12.13
CA ARG A 278 6.32 -10.81 11.83
C ARG A 278 6.06 -10.96 10.33
N ARG A 279 6.86 -10.31 9.48
CA ARG A 279 6.69 -10.36 8.03
C ARG A 279 6.95 -11.77 7.51
N ASP A 280 5.98 -12.30 6.78
CA ASP A 280 6.03 -13.62 6.15
C ASP A 280 5.92 -13.48 4.63
N TRP A 281 7.09 -13.48 3.98
CA TRP A 281 7.25 -13.40 2.53
C TRP A 281 6.66 -14.62 1.79
N GLU A 282 6.66 -15.80 2.40
CA GLU A 282 6.06 -17.00 1.81
C GLU A 282 4.54 -16.89 1.80
N ARG A 283 3.93 -16.45 2.91
CA ARG A 283 2.49 -16.16 2.97
C ARG A 283 2.10 -15.06 2.00
N PHE A 284 2.87 -13.96 1.94
CA PHE A 284 2.63 -12.87 1.01
C PHE A 284 2.57 -13.41 -0.43
N THR A 285 3.61 -14.13 -0.85
CA THR A 285 3.71 -14.71 -2.20
C THR A 285 2.60 -15.71 -2.47
N ARG A 286 2.32 -16.64 -1.54
CA ARG A 286 1.24 -17.62 -1.66
C ARG A 286 -0.13 -16.95 -1.84
N GLN A 287 -0.40 -15.88 -1.09
CA GLN A 287 -1.63 -15.11 -1.24
C GLN A 287 -1.68 -14.36 -2.58
N THR A 288 -0.56 -13.85 -3.09
CA THR A 288 -0.50 -13.28 -4.46
C THR A 288 -0.92 -14.31 -5.49
N VAL A 289 -0.30 -15.49 -5.45
CA VAL A 289 -0.62 -16.58 -6.36
C VAL A 289 -2.09 -17.00 -6.23
N HIS A 290 -2.60 -17.15 -5.00
CA HIS A 290 -3.99 -17.50 -4.75
C HIS A 290 -4.97 -16.52 -5.42
N PHE A 291 -4.81 -15.22 -5.18
CA PHE A 291 -5.70 -14.22 -5.78
C PHE A 291 -5.47 -14.06 -7.28
N HIS A 292 -4.25 -14.26 -7.77
CA HIS A 292 -3.99 -14.30 -9.20
C HIS A 292 -4.75 -15.42 -9.90
N LEU A 293 -4.63 -16.66 -9.42
CA LEU A 293 -5.34 -17.82 -9.98
C LEU A 293 -6.87 -17.65 -9.91
N LYS A 294 -7.38 -17.06 -8.82
CA LYS A 294 -8.81 -16.73 -8.71
C LYS A 294 -9.25 -15.73 -9.78
N ASN A 295 -8.49 -14.65 -9.99
CA ASN A 295 -8.80 -13.64 -11.02
C ASN A 295 -8.61 -14.19 -12.45
N ALA A 296 -7.57 -14.98 -12.69
CA ALA A 296 -7.31 -15.69 -13.94
C ALA A 296 -8.53 -16.52 -14.36
N LYS A 297 -9.02 -17.39 -13.46
CA LYS A 297 -10.19 -18.23 -13.70
C LYS A 297 -11.49 -17.43 -13.82
N SER A 298 -11.64 -16.37 -13.04
CA SER A 298 -12.91 -15.63 -12.96
C SER A 298 -13.19 -14.74 -14.17
N TRP A 299 -12.15 -14.14 -14.77
CA TRP A 299 -12.31 -13.19 -15.87
C TRP A 299 -11.02 -12.98 -16.68
N GLY A 300 -9.85 -13.15 -16.06
CA GLY A 300 -8.56 -12.80 -16.65
C GLY A 300 -8.22 -13.60 -17.90
N ASN A 301 -8.46 -14.92 -17.88
CA ASN A 301 -8.18 -15.79 -19.02
C ASN A 301 -9.04 -15.42 -20.24
N GLU A 302 -10.34 -15.23 -20.03
CA GLU A 302 -11.26 -14.81 -21.09
C GLU A 302 -10.89 -13.42 -21.65
N ARG A 303 -10.57 -12.46 -20.77
CA ARG A 303 -10.27 -11.09 -21.17
C ARG A 303 -8.98 -10.96 -21.98
N THR A 304 -7.99 -11.80 -21.68
CA THR A 304 -6.64 -11.75 -22.29
C THR A 304 -6.46 -12.75 -23.42
N GLY A 305 -7.30 -13.78 -23.50
CA GLY A 305 -7.13 -14.90 -24.44
C GLY A 305 -5.94 -15.80 -24.10
N ALA A 306 -5.39 -15.71 -22.89
CA ALA A 306 -4.21 -16.46 -22.44
C ALA A 306 -4.48 -17.23 -21.15
N ASP A 307 -3.77 -18.33 -20.94
CA ASP A 307 -3.78 -19.03 -19.64
C ASP A 307 -2.89 -18.29 -18.64
N LEU A 308 -3.49 -17.43 -17.82
CA LEU A 308 -2.74 -16.63 -16.85
C LEU A 308 -2.17 -17.50 -15.72
N ALA A 309 -2.69 -18.70 -15.48
CA ALA A 309 -2.11 -19.60 -14.48
C ALA A 309 -0.67 -20.01 -14.83
N ALA A 310 -0.32 -20.06 -16.12
CA ALA A 310 1.03 -20.35 -16.59
C ALA A 310 2.07 -19.26 -16.22
N GLN A 311 1.61 -18.05 -15.88
CA GLN A 311 2.47 -16.94 -15.42
C GLN A 311 3.05 -17.18 -14.02
N VAL A 312 2.46 -18.09 -13.24
CA VAL A 312 2.91 -18.39 -11.88
C VAL A 312 4.23 -19.16 -11.94
N ASP A 313 5.24 -18.62 -11.27
CA ASP A 313 6.49 -19.32 -10.99
C ASP A 313 6.41 -20.00 -9.61
N PRO A 314 6.30 -21.35 -9.55
CA PRO A 314 6.16 -22.05 -8.28
C PRO A 314 7.45 -22.06 -7.44
N ALA A 315 8.61 -21.75 -8.04
CA ALA A 315 9.89 -21.69 -7.33
C ALA A 315 10.19 -20.28 -6.79
N PHE A 316 9.49 -19.26 -7.27
CA PHE A 316 9.72 -17.88 -6.87
C PHE A 316 9.04 -17.55 -5.54
N VAL A 317 9.80 -16.88 -4.66
CA VAL A 317 9.27 -16.24 -3.45
C VAL A 317 9.79 -14.82 -3.42
N LEU A 318 8.89 -13.84 -3.30
CA LEU A 318 9.26 -12.44 -3.14
C LEU A 318 10.03 -12.28 -1.83
N ARG A 319 11.19 -11.62 -1.84
CA ARG A 319 12.02 -11.41 -0.65
C ARG A 319 12.62 -10.01 -0.64
N GLU A 320 12.96 -9.54 0.55
CA GLU A 320 13.81 -8.36 0.74
C GLU A 320 15.21 -8.59 0.11
N GLY A 321 15.83 -7.54 -0.44
CA GLY A 321 17.20 -7.59 -0.96
C GLY A 321 17.40 -8.30 -2.30
N GLY A 322 16.44 -9.11 -2.76
CA GLY A 322 16.35 -9.61 -4.15
C GLY A 322 17.63 -10.26 -4.70
N THR A 323 18.04 -11.39 -4.12
CA THR A 323 18.67 -12.47 -4.90
C THR A 323 17.88 -13.74 -4.64
N ALA A 324 17.26 -14.29 -5.68
CA ALA A 324 16.65 -15.61 -5.63
C ALA A 324 17.76 -16.65 -5.41
N THR A 325 17.90 -17.17 -4.20
CA THR A 325 18.68 -18.40 -3.99
C THR A 325 17.83 -19.58 -4.39
N LEU A 326 18.20 -20.25 -5.48
CA LEU A 326 17.76 -21.60 -5.81
C LEU A 326 17.86 -22.47 -4.54
N ARG A 327 16.79 -23.16 -4.16
CA ARG A 327 16.86 -24.13 -3.05
C ARG A 327 17.93 -25.15 -3.41
N GLY A 328 19.01 -25.18 -2.62
CA GLY A 328 20.12 -26.10 -2.81
C GLY A 328 19.64 -27.54 -2.90
N SER A 329 19.90 -28.17 -4.04
CA SER A 329 20.02 -29.61 -4.14
C SER A 329 21.09 -30.04 -3.14
N ARG A 330 20.71 -30.91 -2.21
CA ARG A 330 21.61 -31.60 -1.27
C ARG A 330 22.88 -32.04 -1.98
N GLU A 331 24.02 -31.52 -1.56
CA GLU A 331 25.31 -32.15 -1.82
C GLU A 331 25.28 -33.53 -1.15
N ALA A 332 25.18 -34.56 -1.98
CA ALA A 332 25.45 -35.92 -1.58
C ALA A 332 26.97 -36.08 -1.43
N SER A 333 27.38 -36.38 -0.20
CA SER A 333 28.61 -37.07 0.18
C SER A 333 29.13 -38.03 -0.91
N ALA A 334 30.39 -37.88 -1.31
CA ALA A 334 31.26 -39.01 -1.63
C ALA A 334 32.71 -38.67 -1.28
N ALA A 335 33.28 -39.52 -0.43
CA ALA A 335 34.59 -39.43 0.16
C ALA A 335 35.72 -39.92 -0.78
N THR A 336 36.96 -39.66 -0.33
CA THR A 336 38.22 -40.40 -0.56
C THR A 336 38.89 -40.37 -1.93
N ALA A 337 40.07 -39.72 -1.99
CA ALA A 337 41.36 -40.39 -2.22
C ALA A 337 42.55 -39.39 -2.13
N GLN A 338 43.49 -39.63 -1.22
CA GLN A 338 44.86 -39.06 -1.24
C GLN A 338 45.76 -39.95 -2.11
N PRO A 339 46.72 -39.40 -2.88
CA PRO A 339 47.81 -40.18 -3.43
C PRO A 339 49.07 -40.12 -2.53
N ALA A 340 49.90 -41.15 -2.71
CA ALA A 340 51.10 -41.52 -1.96
C ALA A 340 52.25 -40.50 -2.01
#